data_AF-A0A259ID80-F1
#
_entry.id   AF-A0A259ID80-F1
#
_cell.length_a   1.000
_cell.length_b   1.000
_cell.length_c   1.000
_cell.angle_alpha   90.00
_cell.angle_beta   90.00
_cell.angle_gamma   90.00
#
_symmetry.space_group_name_H-M   'P 1'
#
loop_
_entity.id
_entity.type
_entity.pdbx_description
1 polymer ?
#
loop_
_entity_poly.entity_id
_entity_poly.type
_entity_poly.pdbx_seq_one_letter_code
_entity_poly.pdbx_strand_id
1 'polypeptide(L)'
;YPNAGLPNELGEYDEMPATTAGLVKEWADHGQVNIHGGCCGSTPAHIAAMAQAVQGLPAREMAVPETVTCLAGLEPFIMAA
;
A
#
# COMPACT_ATOMS: atom_id res chain seq x y z
N TYR A 1 -2.08 1.48 2.08
CA TYR A 1 -3.19 1.36 3.05
C TYR A 1 -4.40 0.75 2.36
N PRO A 2 -4.40 -0.57 2.07
CA PRO A 2 -5.52 -1.19 1.39
C PRO A 2 -6.75 -1.28 2.31
N ASN A 3 -7.93 -1.37 1.70
CA ASN A 3 -9.09 -1.93 2.37
C ASN A 3 -8.87 -3.44 2.61
N ALA A 4 -9.65 -4.07 3.49
CA ALA A 4 -9.69 -5.54 3.60
C ALA A 4 -10.49 -6.13 2.42
N GLY A 5 -9.94 -6.03 1.22
CA GLY A 5 -10.59 -6.40 -0.03
C GLY A 5 -11.61 -5.37 -0.55
N LEU A 6 -12.34 -5.77 -1.59
CA LEU A 6 -13.51 -5.02 -2.08
C LEU A 6 -14.70 -5.25 -1.14
N PRO A 7 -15.54 -4.22 -0.92
CA PRO A 7 -16.76 -4.42 -0.15
C PRO A 7 -17.69 -5.40 -0.89
N ASN A 8 -18.35 -6.26 -0.14
CA ASN A 8 -19.39 -7.14 -0.67
C ASN A 8 -20.71 -6.36 -0.89
N GLU A 9 -21.75 -7.04 -1.37
CA GLU A 9 -23.06 -6.43 -1.66
C GLU A 9 -23.76 -5.83 -0.42
N LEU A 10 -23.34 -6.23 0.79
CA LEU A 10 -23.81 -5.71 2.07
C LEU A 10 -22.95 -4.55 2.59
N GLY A 11 -21.88 -4.18 1.89
CA GLY A 11 -20.92 -3.16 2.32
C GLY A 11 -19.90 -3.65 3.35
N GLU A 12 -19.81 -4.97 3.58
CA GLU A 12 -18.87 -5.58 4.51
C GLU A 12 -17.57 -5.99 3.79
N TYR A 13 -16.52 -6.27 4.57
CA TYR A 13 -15.19 -6.60 4.07
C TYR A 13 -14.80 -7.99 4.56
N ASP A 14 -14.75 -8.95 3.63
CA ASP A 14 -14.56 -10.38 3.93
C ASP A 14 -13.12 -10.86 3.76
N GLU A 15 -12.20 -10.01 3.28
CA GLU A 15 -10.81 -10.41 3.11
C GLU A 15 -10.17 -10.71 4.47
N MET A 16 -9.47 -11.84 4.55
CA MET A 16 -8.85 -12.30 5.78
C MET A 16 -7.48 -11.63 5.99
N PRO A 17 -7.03 -11.45 7.26
CA PRO A 17 -5.73 -10.86 7.58
C PRO A 17 -4.55 -11.46 6.81
N ALA A 18 -4.51 -12.79 6.66
CA ALA A 18 -3.44 -13.49 5.97
C ALA A 18 -3.42 -13.18 4.46
N THR A 19 -4.58 -13.01 3.84
CA THR A 19 -4.71 -12.65 2.42
C THR A 19 -4.16 -11.25 2.18
N THR A 20 -4.63 -10.24 2.93
CA THR A 20 -4.12 -8.87 2.83
C THR A 20 -2.61 -8.82 3.10
N ALA A 21 -2.14 -9.55 4.13
CA ALA A 21 -0.72 -9.63 4.48
C ALA A 21 0.14 -10.19 3.34
N GLY A 22 -0.33 -11.24 2.65
CA GLY A 22 0.36 -11.80 1.49
C GLY A 22 0.49 -10.81 0.33
N LEU A 23 -0.61 -10.12 0.01
CA LEU A 23 -0.63 -9.12 -1.07
C LEU A 23 0.30 -7.93 -0.78
N VAL A 24 0.29 -7.40 0.44
CA VAL A 24 1.18 -6.27 0.76
C VAL A 24 2.64 -6.70 0.87
N LYS A 25 2.91 -7.97 1.24
CA LYS A 25 4.26 -8.52 1.28
C LYS A 25 4.89 -8.54 -0.11
N GLU A 26 4.11 -8.85 -1.15
CA GLU A 26 4.58 -8.79 -2.54
C GLU A 26 5.18 -7.40 -2.87
N TRP A 27 4.47 -6.33 -2.52
CA TRP A 27 4.99 -4.97 -2.72
C TRP A 27 6.26 -4.68 -1.91
N ALA A 28 6.35 -5.20 -0.69
CA ALA A 28 7.52 -5.02 0.16
C ALA A 28 8.73 -5.81 -0.38
N ASP A 29 8.53 -7.05 -0.84
CA ASP A 29 9.57 -7.88 -1.47
C ASP A 29 10.14 -7.22 -2.73
N HIS A 30 9.29 -6.52 -3.48
CA HIS A 30 9.67 -5.75 -4.66
C HIS A 30 10.20 -4.34 -4.34
N GLY A 31 10.33 -3.97 -3.06
CA GLY A 31 10.86 -2.67 -2.65
C GLY A 31 10.03 -1.51 -3.18
N GLN A 32 8.70 -1.62 -3.19
CA GLN A 32 7.78 -0.60 -3.74
C GLN A 32 7.23 0.35 -2.67
N VAL A 33 7.34 -0.03 -1.40
CA VAL A 33 6.61 0.55 -0.28
C VAL A 33 7.53 0.77 0.92
N ASN A 34 7.25 1.84 1.67
CA ASN A 34 7.94 2.17 2.93
C ASN A 34 7.01 2.19 4.15
N ILE A 35 5.70 2.32 3.93
CA ILE A 35 4.73 2.42 5.01
C ILE A 35 3.50 1.58 4.65
N HIS A 36 3.14 0.68 5.56
CA HIS A 36 1.91 -0.10 5.52
C HIS A 36 0.96 0.33 6.62
N GLY A 37 -0.33 0.16 6.36
CA GLY A 37 -1.41 0.33 7.32
C GLY A 37 -2.72 -0.10 6.67
N GLY A 38 -3.83 0.10 7.36
CA GLY A 38 -5.16 -0.32 6.91
C GLY A 38 -6.08 0.85 6.59
N CYS A 39 -7.12 0.58 5.80
CA CYS A 39 -8.23 1.49 5.52
C CYS A 39 -9.55 0.80 5.91
N CYS A 40 -10.60 0.86 5.09
CA CYS A 40 -11.91 0.28 5.40
C CYS A 40 -11.82 -1.25 5.57
N GLY A 41 -12.54 -1.79 6.56
CA GLY A 41 -12.55 -3.23 6.87
C GLY A 41 -11.28 -3.77 7.55
N SER A 42 -10.15 -3.05 7.50
CA SER A 42 -8.94 -3.46 8.18
C SER A 42 -9.12 -3.45 9.70
N THR A 43 -8.70 -4.54 10.36
CA THR A 43 -8.78 -4.71 11.82
C THR A 43 -7.38 -4.78 12.43
N PRO A 44 -7.22 -4.72 13.77
CA PRO A 44 -5.92 -4.94 14.41
C PRO A 44 -5.24 -6.26 13.99
N ALA A 45 -6.01 -7.31 13.71
CA ALA A 45 -5.49 -8.57 13.21
C ALA A 45 -4.85 -8.43 11.82
N HIS A 46 -5.42 -7.60 10.93
CA HIS A 46 -4.82 -7.27 9.64
C HIS A 46 -3.49 -6.55 9.82
N ILE A 47 -3.46 -5.52 10.68
CA ILE A 47 -2.23 -4.76 10.93
C ILE A 47 -1.12 -5.66 11.47
N ALA A 48 -1.45 -6.55 12.43
CA ALA A 48 -0.49 -7.49 13.00
C ALA A 48 0.04 -8.48 11.95
N ALA A 49 -0.83 -9.04 11.11
CA ALA A 49 -0.43 -9.96 10.04
C ALA A 49 0.46 -9.27 9.00
N MET A 50 0.12 -8.05 8.58
CA MET A 50 0.96 -7.26 7.66
C MET A 50 2.34 -6.98 8.27
N ALA A 51 2.39 -6.54 9.53
CA ALA A 51 3.65 -6.24 10.22
C ALA A 51 4.54 -7.49 10.33
N GLN A 52 3.96 -8.64 10.65
CA GLN A 52 4.69 -9.91 10.70
C GLN A 52 5.19 -10.34 9.32
N ALA A 53 4.38 -10.18 8.27
CA ALA A 53 4.71 -10.61 6.91
C ALA A 53 5.90 -9.84 6.30
N VAL A 54 6.06 -8.56 6.65
CA VAL A 54 7.13 -7.69 6.12
C VAL A 54 8.33 -7.57 7.08
N GLN A 55 8.29 -8.23 8.23
CA GLN A 55 9.34 -8.13 9.24
C GLN A 55 10.70 -8.57 8.67
N GLY A 56 11.71 -7.72 8.83
CA GLY A 56 13.08 -7.99 8.38
C GLY A 56 13.36 -7.64 6.92
N LEU A 57 12.35 -7.21 6.15
CA LEU A 57 12.58 -6.66 4.82
C LEU A 57 13.18 -5.24 4.91
N PRO A 58 14.11 -4.89 4.00
CA PRO A 58 14.63 -3.53 3.93
C PRO A 58 13.53 -2.56 3.46
N ALA A 59 13.64 -1.31 3.91
CA ALA A 59 12.83 -0.23 3.33
C ALA A 59 13.24 0.03 1.87
N ARG A 60 12.28 0.46 1.05
CA ARG A 60 12.54 0.96 -0.30
C ARG A 60 13.45 2.20 -0.26
N GLU A 61 14.46 2.20 -1.14
CA GLU A 61 15.29 3.36 -1.40
C GLU A 61 14.49 4.50 -2.05
N MET A 62 14.60 5.71 -1.50
CA MET A 62 13.89 6.87 -2.04
C MET A 62 14.62 7.44 -3.25
N ALA A 63 13.89 7.65 -4.35
CA ALA A 63 14.41 8.37 -5.50
C ALA A 63 14.61 9.87 -5.16
N VAL A 64 15.58 10.50 -5.81
CA VAL A 64 15.81 11.96 -5.77
C VAL A 64 15.37 12.52 -7.12
N PRO A 65 14.10 12.93 -7.30
CA PRO A 65 13.62 13.48 -8.55
C PRO A 65 14.16 14.89 -8.78
N GLU A 66 14.12 15.34 -10.04
CA GLU A 66 14.40 16.74 -10.39
C GLU A 66 13.38 17.69 -9.75
N THR A 67 13.83 18.89 -9.39
CA THR A 67 12.98 19.93 -8.82
C THR A 67 12.19 20.65 -9.91
N VAL A 68 11.12 20.01 -10.40
CA VAL A 68 10.15 20.58 -11.35
C VAL A 68 8.73 20.40 -10.83
N THR A 69 7.82 21.31 -11.18
CA THR A 69 6.40 21.13 -10.83
C THR A 69 5.79 20.03 -11.69
N CYS A 70 5.47 18.91 -11.05
CA CYS A 70 4.75 17.78 -11.64
C CYS A 70 3.36 17.67 -11.02
N LEU A 71 2.31 17.65 -11.83
CA LEU A 71 0.92 17.52 -11.40
C LEU A 71 0.30 16.21 -11.88
N ALA A 72 -0.58 15.64 -11.06
CA ALA A 72 -1.33 14.43 -11.38
C ALA A 72 -2.70 14.77 -11.99
N GLY A 73 -3.22 13.86 -12.83
CA GLY A 73 -4.50 13.97 -13.55
C GLY A 73 -4.79 12.69 -14.33
N LEU A 74 -5.33 12.81 -15.55
CA LEU A 74 -5.41 11.67 -16.47
C LEU A 74 -4.02 11.29 -17.03
N GLU A 75 -3.15 12.28 -17.21
CA GLU A 75 -1.77 12.13 -17.67
C GLU A 75 -0.86 12.99 -16.78
N PRO A 76 0.42 12.63 -16.60
CA PRO A 76 1.36 13.45 -15.86
C PRO A 76 1.61 14.77 -16.61
N PHE A 77 1.47 15.90 -15.91
CA PHE A 77 1.80 17.22 -16.45
C PHE A 77 3.09 17.73 -15.81
N ILE A 78 4.10 17.99 -16.63
CA ILE A 78 5.37 18.63 -16.22
C ILE A 78 5.34 20.08 -16.68
N MET A 79 5.40 21.02 -15.73
CA MET A 79 5.37 22.45 -16.05
C MET A 79 6.69 22.87 -16.70
N ALA A 80 6.61 23.46 -17.89
CA ALA A 80 7.76 24.07 -18.54
C ALA A 80 8.22 25.33 -17.77
N ALA A 81 9.52 25.63 -17.86
CA ALA A 81 10.13 26.82 -17.28
C ALA A 81 9.66 28.12 -17.95
#